data_AF-A0A5M6CPF2-F1
#
_entry.id   AF-A0A5M6CPF2-F1
#
_cell.length_a   1.000
_cell.length_b   1.000
_cell.length_c   1.000
_cell.angle_alpha   90.00
_cell.angle_beta   90.00
_cell.angle_gamma   90.00
#
_symmetry.space_group_name_H-M   'P 1'
#
loop_
_entity.id
_entity.type
_entity.pdbx_description
1 polymer ?
#
loop_
_entity_poly.entity_id
_entity_poly.type
_entity_poly.pdbx_seq_one_letter_code
_entity_poly.pdbx_strand_id
1 'polypeptide(L)'
;MLTEKTIHKAGRIDQAVRDYFKDNPATIEIPAKDLMNLFVSKGIFNKDYSRPGLPIRNLLRQLDVVDKLSLLKHCKVIRKSVNRNWYFTR
;
A
#
# COMPACT_ATOMS: atom_id res chain seq x y z
N MET A 1 18.18 -3.78 5.57
CA MET A 1 18.10 -2.31 5.69
C MET A 1 17.12 -1.78 4.65
N LEU A 2 16.32 -0.75 4.98
CA LEU A 2 15.44 -0.09 4.01
C LEU A 2 16.28 0.74 3.03
N THR A 3 15.95 0.69 1.73
CA THR A 3 16.63 1.51 0.72
C THR A 3 15.90 2.82 0.49
N GLU A 4 16.62 3.87 0.06
CA GLU A 4 16.02 5.16 -0.31
C GLU A 4 14.93 4.99 -1.37
N LYS A 5 15.16 4.10 -2.35
CA LYS A 5 14.17 3.73 -3.37
C LYS A 5 12.86 3.22 -2.75
N THR A 6 12.93 2.48 -1.65
CA THR A 6 11.74 1.96 -0.95
C THR A 6 11.01 3.07 -0.19
N ILE A 7 11.76 3.96 0.46
CA ILE A 7 11.19 5.12 1.17
C ILE A 7 10.49 6.06 0.18
N HIS A 8 11.15 6.39 -0.93
CA HIS A 8 10.56 7.20 -2.01
C HIS A 8 9.30 6.53 -2.59
N LYS A 9 9.35 5.21 -2.83
CA LYS A 9 8.19 4.45 -3.29
C LYS A 9 7.03 4.49 -2.28
N ALA A 10 7.31 4.38 -0.97
CA ALA A 10 6.29 4.49 0.07
C ALA A 10 5.62 5.88 0.05
N GLY A 11 6.40 6.96 -0.07
CA GLY A 11 5.85 8.31 -0.20
C GLY A 11 4.93 8.48 -1.41
N ARG A 12 5.29 7.92 -2.57
CA ARG A 12 4.42 7.93 -3.76
C ARG A 12 3.12 7.15 -3.56
N ILE A 13 3.18 6.04 -2.81
CA ILE A 13 1.98 5.25 -2.45
C ILE A 13 1.07 6.07 -1.53
N ASP A 14 1.61 6.67 -0.47
CA ASP A 14 0.81 7.47 0.48
C ASP A 14 0.13 8.66 -0.22
N GLN A 15 0.85 9.33 -1.14
CA GLN A 15 0.27 10.37 -1.99
C GLN A 15 -0.89 9.83 -2.84
N ALA A 16 -0.69 8.70 -3.53
CA ALA A 16 -1.72 8.12 -4.40
C ALA A 16 -2.95 7.68 -3.62
N VAL A 17 -2.77 7.15 -2.41
CA VAL A 17 -3.84 6.77 -1.49
C VAL A 17 -4.61 8.01 -1.01
N ARG A 18 -3.90 9.08 -0.65
CA ARG A 18 -4.51 10.36 -0.27
C ARG A 18 -5.37 10.94 -1.39
N ASP A 19 -4.84 10.96 -2.62
CA ASP A 19 -5.58 11.44 -3.80
C ASP A 19 -6.84 10.58 -4.02
N TYR A 20 -6.71 9.25 -3.92
CA TYR A 20 -7.84 8.33 -4.07
C TYR A 20 -8.97 8.64 -3.09
N PHE A 21 -8.67 8.84 -1.80
CA PHE A 21 -9.71 9.16 -0.80
C PHE A 21 -10.30 10.56 -0.98
N LYS A 22 -9.54 11.51 -1.53
CA LYS A 22 -10.07 12.84 -1.89
C LYS A 22 -11.11 12.72 -3.02
N ASP A 23 -10.83 11.90 -4.02
CA ASP A 23 -11.70 11.70 -5.19
C ASP A 23 -12.87 10.74 -4.91
N ASN A 24 -12.75 9.90 -3.86
CA ASN A 24 -13.74 8.89 -3.48
C ASN A 24 -14.18 9.07 -2.02
N PRO A 25 -14.85 10.18 -1.66
CA PRO A 25 -15.11 10.56 -0.26
C PRO A 25 -16.00 9.58 0.51
N ALA A 26 -16.79 8.76 -0.19
CA ALA A 26 -17.64 7.70 0.38
C ALA A 26 -16.83 6.45 0.79
N THR A 27 -15.62 6.28 0.27
CA THR A 27 -14.76 5.15 0.62
C THR A 27 -14.01 5.45 1.90
N ILE A 28 -14.23 4.65 2.94
CA ILE A 28 -13.60 4.83 4.26
C ILE A 28 -12.37 3.93 4.41
N GLU A 29 -12.49 2.70 3.92
CA GLU A 29 -11.45 1.68 3.98
C GLU A 29 -11.46 0.89 2.67
N ILE A 30 -10.28 0.53 2.16
CA ILE A 30 -10.12 -0.28 0.96
C ILE A 30 -8.97 -1.28 1.14
N PRO A 31 -9.12 -2.56 0.74
CA PRO A 31 -7.99 -3.50 0.75
C PRO A 31 -6.85 -2.99 -0.12
N ALA A 32 -5.61 -3.04 0.38
CA ALA A 32 -4.45 -2.49 -0.33
C ALA A 32 -4.23 -3.12 -1.71
N LYS A 33 -4.63 -4.39 -1.88
CA LYS A 33 -4.57 -5.11 -3.15
C LYS A 33 -5.48 -4.53 -4.24
N ASP A 34 -6.57 -3.86 -3.86
CA ASP A 34 -7.59 -3.39 -4.80
C ASP A 34 -7.15 -2.05 -5.43
N LEU A 35 -6.23 -1.31 -4.79
CA LEU A 35 -5.57 -0.13 -5.37
C LEU A 35 -4.36 -0.47 -6.26
N MET A 36 -4.09 -1.74 -6.53
CA MET A 36 -2.91 -2.12 -7.31
C MET A 36 -2.91 -1.52 -8.72
N ASN A 37 -4.06 -1.50 -9.40
CA ASN A 37 -4.21 -0.89 -10.72
C ASN A 37 -3.92 0.62 -10.69
N LEU A 38 -4.36 1.33 -9.65
CA LEU A 38 -4.04 2.74 -9.44
C LEU A 38 -2.53 2.96 -9.32
N PHE A 39 -1.84 2.09 -8.59
CA PHE A 39 -0.39 2.23 -8.43
C PHE A 39 0.37 1.88 -9.72
N VAL A 40 -0.15 0.99 -10.56
CA VAL A 40 0.41 0.72 -11.89
C VAL A 40 0.19 1.91 -12.82
N SER A 41 -1.03 2.48 -12.86
CA SER A 41 -1.34 3.63 -13.72
C SER A 41 -0.53 4.87 -13.35
N LYS A 42 -0.22 5.07 -12.06
CA LYS A 42 0.69 6.12 -11.58
C LYS A 42 2.18 5.79 -11.75
N GLY A 43 2.55 4.63 -12.33
CA GLY A 43 3.94 4.23 -12.54
C GLY A 43 4.73 4.00 -11.24
N ILE A 44 4.06 3.60 -10.16
CA ILE A 44 4.70 3.24 -8.88
C ILE A 44 5.17 1.78 -8.94
N PHE A 45 4.37 0.92 -9.57
CA PHE A 45 4.73 -0.45 -9.91
C PHE A 45 4.63 -0.66 -11.42
N ASN A 46 5.46 -1.55 -11.96
CA ASN A 46 5.50 -1.79 -13.40
C ASN A 46 4.26 -2.54 -13.88
N LYS A 47 3.78 -3.50 -13.08
CA LYS A 47 2.60 -4.33 -13.37
C LYS A 47 2.08 -4.96 -12.08
N ASP A 48 0.83 -5.42 -12.13
CA ASP A 48 0.36 -6.45 -11.21
C ASP A 48 0.72 -7.86 -11.75
N TYR A 49 0.49 -8.87 -10.93
CA TYR A 49 0.71 -10.28 -11.26
C TYR A 49 -0.61 -11.06 -11.22
N SER A 50 -0.58 -12.31 -11.68
CA SER A 50 -1.72 -13.24 -11.64
C SER A 50 -2.35 -13.38 -10.25
N ARG A 51 -1.57 -13.10 -9.19
CA ARG A 51 -2.08 -12.92 -7.83
C ARG A 51 -2.27 -11.41 -7.55
N PRO A 52 -3.52 -10.90 -7.50
CA PRO A 52 -3.79 -9.46 -7.39
C PRO A 52 -3.10 -8.82 -6.19
N GLY A 53 -2.48 -7.67 -6.42
CA GLY A 53 -1.84 -6.88 -5.37
C GLY A 53 -0.67 -7.57 -4.66
N LEU A 54 -0.02 -8.56 -5.30
CA LEU A 54 1.22 -9.13 -4.75
C LEU A 54 2.33 -8.07 -4.56
N PRO A 55 2.58 -7.13 -5.50
CA PRO A 55 3.66 -6.15 -5.36
C PRO A 55 3.49 -5.24 -4.15
N ILE A 56 2.28 -4.71 -3.95
CA ILE A 56 1.98 -3.84 -2.82
C ILE A 56 2.08 -4.60 -1.50
N ARG A 57 1.56 -5.83 -1.43
CA ARG A 57 1.66 -6.66 -0.21
C ARG A 57 3.10 -7.01 0.15
N ASN A 58 3.98 -7.21 -0.83
CA ASN A 58 5.39 -7.45 -0.57
C ASN A 58 6.09 -6.22 0.03
N LEU A 59 5.80 -5.02 -0.50
CA LEU A 59 6.31 -3.78 0.05
C LEU A 59 5.79 -3.55 1.49
N LEU A 60 4.49 -3.73 1.71
CA LEU A 60 3.88 -3.56 3.04
C LEU A 60 4.45 -4.55 4.06
N ARG A 61 4.68 -5.81 3.65
CA ARG A 61 5.35 -6.80 4.49
C ARG A 61 6.78 -6.39 4.81
N GLN A 62 7.53 -5.86 3.85
CA GLN A 62 8.88 -5.38 4.07
C GLN A 62 8.90 -4.23 5.09
N LEU A 63 7.98 -3.27 4.97
CA LEU A 63 7.83 -2.15 5.91
C LEU A 63 7.42 -2.62 7.32
N ASP A 64 6.51 -3.59 7.40
CA ASP A 64 6.03 -4.15 8.67
C ASP A 64 7.13 -4.91 9.42
N VAL A 65 7.97 -5.68 8.71
CA VAL A 65 9.11 -6.42 9.31
C VAL A 65 10.16 -5.50 9.94
N VAL A 66 10.31 -4.28 9.41
CA VAL A 66 11.31 -3.31 9.87
C VAL A 66 10.71 -2.16 10.68
N ASP A 67 9.45 -2.30 11.11
CA ASP A 67 8.69 -1.30 11.89
C ASP A 67 8.66 0.10 11.25
N LYS A 68 8.41 0.15 9.93
CA LYS A 68 8.30 1.39 9.13
C LYS A 68 6.98 1.49 8.37
N LEU A 69 5.94 0.78 8.81
CA LEU A 69 4.59 0.99 8.27
C LEU A 69 4.09 2.43 8.46
N SER A 70 4.58 3.13 9.49
CA SER A 70 4.28 4.54 9.76
C SER A 70 4.68 5.52 8.65
N LEU A 71 5.50 5.08 7.68
CA LEU A 71 5.76 5.84 6.45
C LEU A 71 4.52 5.98 5.55
N LEU A 72 3.51 5.13 5.74
CA LEU A 72 2.23 5.16 5.05
C LEU A 72 1.15 5.55 6.06
N LYS A 73 0.84 6.84 6.16
CA LYS A 73 -0.07 7.39 7.18
C LYS A 73 -1.47 6.79 7.09
N HIS A 74 -1.88 6.46 5.88
CA HIS A 74 -3.19 5.90 5.56
C HIS A 74 -3.20 4.37 5.60
N CYS A 75 -2.14 3.69 6.08
CA CYS A 75 -2.06 2.24 6.07
C CYS A 75 -2.42 1.62 7.42
N LYS A 76 -3.33 0.64 7.38
CA LYS A 76 -3.74 -0.18 8.51
C LYS A 76 -3.41 -1.65 8.23
N VAL A 77 -2.87 -2.33 9.23
CA VAL A 77 -2.59 -3.77 9.18
C VAL A 77 -3.45 -4.51 10.20
N ILE A 78 -4.15 -5.55 9.73
CA ILE A 78 -4.88 -6.50 10.57
C ILE A 78 -4.07 -7.80 10.60
N ARG A 79 -3.55 -8.14 11.79
CA ARG A 79 -2.73 -9.32 12.02
C ARG A 79 -3.61 -10.47 12.52
N LYS A 80 -3.70 -11.55 11.75
CA LYS A 80 -4.28 -12.84 12.18
C LYS A 80 -3.15 -13.81 12.53
N SER A 81 -3.49 -14.95 13.13
CA SER A 81 -2.54 -16.00 13.53
C SER A 81 -1.59 -16.43 12.40
N VAL A 82 -2.09 -16.51 11.16
CA VAL A 82 -1.31 -16.94 9.97
C VAL A 82 -1.16 -15.82 8.93
N ASN A 83 -2.17 -14.97 8.80
CA ASN A 83 -2.27 -14.02 7.69
C ASN A 83 -2.17 -12.57 8.16
N ARG A 84 -1.60 -11.71 7.32
CA ARG A 84 -1.65 -10.26 7.47
C ARG A 84 -2.51 -9.69 6.34
N ASN A 85 -3.51 -8.91 6.71
CA ASN A 85 -4.34 -8.19 5.76
C ASN A 85 -4.03 -6.70 5.89
N TRP A 86 -3.79 -6.06 4.75
CA TRP A 86 -3.48 -4.63 4.71
C TRP A 86 -4.60 -3.86 4.02
N TYR A 87 -4.90 -2.72 4.61
CA TYR A 87 -5.94 -1.81 4.17
C TYR A 87 -5.35 -0.41 4.09
N PHE A 88 -5.93 0.39 3.22
CA PHE A 88 -5.79 1.83 3.28
C PHE A 88 -7.08 2.43 3.85
N THR A 89 -6.93 3.47 4.67
CA THR A 89 -8.02 4.18 5.34
C THR A 89 -7.86 5.67 5.16
N ARG A 90 -8.99 6.39 5.07
CA ARG A 90 -9.01 7.85 5.02
C ARG A 90 -8.50 8.48 6.32
#